data_AF-A0A1I6UMU2-F1
#
_entry.id   AF-A0A1I6UMU2-F1
#
_cell.length_a   1.000
_cell.length_b   1.000
_cell.length_c   1.000
_cell.angle_alpha   90.00
_cell.angle_beta   90.00
_cell.angle_gamma   90.00
#
_symmetry.space_group_name_H-M   'P 1'
#
loop_
_entity.id
_entity.type
_entity.pdbx_description
1 polymer ?
#
loop_
_entity_poly.entity_id
_entity_poly.type
_entity_poly.pdbx_seq_one_letter_code
_entity_poly.pdbx_strand_id
1 'polypeptide(L)' 'MAEILQGTKVTWNWGQGTASGTVQKTYSKSVTRSLKGTEVTRNGTKDDPALLIEQEDGDEVLKLCSEVDVA' A
#
# COMPACT_ATOMS: atom_id res chain seq x y z
N MET A 1 3.63 -16.57 2.23
CA MET A 1 3.54 -15.21 1.65
C MET A 1 3.62 -14.24 2.80
N ALA A 2 4.34 -13.13 2.65
CA ALA A 2 4.50 -12.17 3.73
C ALA A 2 3.16 -11.50 4.03
N GLU A 3 2.53 -11.88 5.13
CA GLU A 3 1.35 -11.17 5.65
C GLU A 3 1.83 -9.84 6.22
N ILE A 4 1.71 -8.78 5.42
CA ILE A 4 1.97 -7.42 5.86
C ILE A 4 0.78 -6.99 6.72
N LEU A 5 1.06 -6.62 7.96
CA LEU A 5 0.05 -6.24 8.94
C LEU A 5 -0.08 -4.71 9.03
N GLN A 6 -1.19 -4.27 9.62
CA GLN A 6 -1.34 -2.86 10.00
C GLN A 6 -0.23 -2.46 10.99
N GLY A 7 0.40 -1.31 10.73
CA GLY A 7 1.53 -0.78 11.49
C GLY A 7 2.90 -1.21 10.97
N THR A 8 2.97 -2.11 9.99
CA THR A 8 4.25 -2.50 9.38
C THR A 8 4.77 -1.39 8.48
N LYS A 9 6.07 -1.07 8.60
CA LYS A 9 6.76 -0.17 7.68
C LYS A 9 7.14 -0.94 6.43
N VAL A 10 6.79 -0.39 5.28
CA VAL A 10 7.01 -1.00 3.97
C VAL A 10 7.69 0.00 3.06
N THR A 11 8.42 -0.54 2.08
CA THR A 11 9.11 0.21 1.04
C THR A 11 8.70 -0.31 -0.32
N TRP A 12 8.69 0.56 -1.33
CA TRP A 12 8.37 0.16 -2.70
C TRP A 12 9.12 1.03 -3.69
N ASN A 13 9.31 0.50 -4.89
CA ASN A 13 9.93 1.26 -5.97
C ASN A 13 8.97 2.34 -6.48
N TRP A 14 9.45 3.59 -6.51
CA TRP A 14 8.73 4.76 -6.98
C TRP A 14 9.59 5.59 -7.94
N GLY A 15 9.35 5.42 -9.24
CA GLY A 15 10.13 6.08 -10.28
C GLY A 15 11.59 5.62 -10.25
N GLN A 16 12.52 6.55 -10.00
CA GLN A 16 13.96 6.26 -9.85
C GLN A 16 14.39 6.06 -8.38
N GLY A 17 13.48 6.20 -7.42
CA GLY A 17 13.78 6.05 -5.99
C GLY A 17 12.96 4.96 -5.32
N THR A 18 13.14 4.84 -4.01
CA THR A 18 12.34 3.98 -3.14
C THR A 18 11.50 4.87 -2.23
N ALA A 19 10.20 4.66 -2.21
CA ALA A 19 9.31 5.31 -1.27
C ALA A 19 9.11 4.40 -0.06
N SER A 20 8.84 5.00 1.09
CA SER A 20 8.58 4.27 2.33
C SER A 20 7.35 4.82 3.02
N GLY A 21 6.67 3.97 3.78
CA GLY A 21 5.49 4.38 4.51
C GLY A 21 5.01 3.30 5.48
N THR A 22 4.01 3.63 6.27
CA THR A 22 3.43 2.75 7.27
C THR A 22 2.08 2.24 6.81
N VAL A 23 1.86 0.95 6.90
CA VAL A 23 0.59 0.34 6.52
C VAL A 23 -0.49 0.73 7.52
N GLN A 24 -1.45 1.53 7.08
CA GLN A 24 -2.59 1.94 7.88
C GLN A 24 -3.69 0.87 7.87
N LYS A 25 -3.98 0.27 6.71
CA LYS A 25 -5.01 -0.76 6.57
C LYS A 25 -4.68 -1.75 5.47
N THR A 26 -5.18 -2.97 5.62
CA THR A 26 -5.10 -4.01 4.60
C THR A 26 -6.51 -4.42 4.15
N TYR A 27 -6.64 -4.68 2.86
CA TYR A 27 -7.92 -4.99 2.21
C TYR A 27 -7.73 -6.26 1.38
N SER A 28 -8.32 -7.36 1.82
CA SER A 28 -8.32 -8.64 1.09
C SER A 28 -9.35 -8.68 -0.05
N LYS A 29 -9.77 -7.52 -0.56
CA LYS A 29 -10.78 -7.34 -1.62
C LYS A 29 -10.43 -6.12 -2.48
N SER A 30 -11.05 -6.02 -3.65
CA SER A 30 -10.94 -4.83 -4.49
C SER A 30 -11.38 -3.60 -3.70
N VAL A 31 -10.54 -2.57 -3.73
CA VAL A 31 -10.78 -1.31 -3.03
C VAL A 31 -10.41 -0.15 -3.94
N THR A 32 -11.31 0.83 -3.97
CA THR A 32 -11.12 2.10 -4.66
C THR A 32 -10.99 3.19 -3.62
N ARG A 33 -9.95 4.01 -3.73
CA ARG A 33 -9.69 5.14 -2.84
C ARG A 33 -9.32 6.37 -3.64
N SER A 34 -9.89 7.50 -3.27
CA SER A 34 -9.49 8.80 -3.78
C SER A 34 -8.24 9.27 -3.04
N LEU A 35 -7.10 9.29 -3.74
CA LEU A 35 -5.79 9.68 -3.23
C LEU A 35 -5.30 10.88 -4.04
N LYS A 36 -4.95 11.99 -3.36
CA LYS A 36 -4.50 13.25 -4.02
C LYS A 36 -5.43 13.73 -5.16
N GLY A 37 -6.75 13.57 -5.00
CA GLY A 37 -7.72 13.95 -6.02
C GLY A 37 -7.83 13.00 -7.22
N THR A 38 -7.13 11.85 -7.19
CA THR A 38 -7.24 10.78 -8.21
C THR A 38 -7.84 9.53 -7.60
N GLU A 39 -8.75 8.86 -8.29
CA GLU A 39 -9.24 7.55 -7.86
C GLU A 39 -8.24 6.45 -8.23
N VAL A 40 -7.74 5.76 -7.20
CA VAL A 40 -6.86 4.61 -7.34
C VAL A 40 -7.64 3.38 -6.95
N THR A 41 -7.74 2.43 -7.87
CA THR A 41 -8.36 1.12 -7.61
C THR A 41 -7.29 0.05 -7.57
N ARG A 42 -7.27 -0.74 -6.50
CA ARG A 42 -6.45 -1.94 -6.40
C ARG A 42 -7.30 -3.17 -6.17
N ASN A 43 -7.00 -4.22 -6.92
CA ASN A 43 -7.66 -5.50 -6.86
C ASN A 43 -7.05 -6.36 -5.74
N GLY A 44 -7.23 -5.93 -4.49
CA GLY A 44 -6.82 -6.72 -3.34
C GLY A 44 -7.53 -8.08 -3.36
N THR A 45 -6.81 -9.15 -3.03
CA THR A 45 -7.34 -10.50 -2.87
C THR A 45 -6.87 -11.10 -1.54
N LYS A 46 -7.27 -12.34 -1.24
CA LYS A 46 -6.75 -13.04 -0.06
C LYS A 46 -5.26 -13.39 -0.17
N ASP A 47 -4.79 -13.61 -1.39
CA ASP A 47 -3.40 -13.97 -1.67
C ASP A 47 -2.52 -12.70 -1.78
N ASP A 48 -3.09 -11.63 -2.34
CA ASP A 48 -2.43 -10.35 -2.54
C ASP A 48 -3.32 -9.19 -2.08
N PRO A 49 -3.38 -8.92 -0.76
CA PRO A 49 -4.24 -7.85 -0.23
C PRO A 49 -3.74 -6.47 -0.66
N ALA A 50 -4.67 -5.54 -0.86
CA ALA A 50 -4.36 -4.15 -1.08
C ALA A 50 -4.03 -3.46 0.25
N LEU A 51 -2.89 -2.79 0.31
CA LEU A 51 -2.35 -2.08 1.45
C LEU A 51 -2.55 -0.58 1.23
N LEU A 52 -3.23 0.05 2.19
CA LEU A 52 -3.27 1.49 2.32
C LEU A 52 -2.09 1.89 3.20
N ILE A 53 -1.17 2.64 2.60
CA ILE A 53 0.09 3.02 3.21
C ILE A 53 0.10 4.53 3.35
N GLU A 54 0.41 5.03 4.54
CA GLU A 54 0.58 6.45 4.82
C GLU A 54 2.08 6.78 4.88
N GLN A 55 2.48 7.77 4.10
CA GLN A 55 3.85 8.26 4.03
C GLN A 55 4.11 9.28 5.15
N GLU A 56 5.38 9.53 5.43
CA GLU A 56 5.82 10.45 6.49
C GLU A 56 5.36 11.90 6.22
N ASP A 57 5.13 12.26 4.96
CA ASP A 57 4.59 13.55 4.52
C ASP A 57 3.07 13.70 4.74
N GLY A 58 2.39 12.66 5.25
CA GLY A 58 0.92 12.63 5.44
C GLY A 58 0.14 12.17 4.20
N ASP A 59 0.86 11.74 3.16
CA ASP A 59 0.25 11.29 1.91
C ASP A 59 -0.06 9.80 1.93
N GLU A 60 -1.30 9.46 1.59
CA GLU A 60 -1.75 8.08 1.47
C GLU A 60 -1.53 7.53 0.06
N VAL A 61 -1.11 6.27 -0.03
CA VAL A 61 -0.97 5.51 -1.28
C VAL A 61 -1.60 4.13 -1.16
N LEU A 62 -2.10 3.61 -2.28
CA LEU A 62 -2.70 2.28 -2.35
C LEU A 62 -1.85 1.38 -3.23
N LYS A 63 -1.30 0.32 -2.63
CA LYS A 63 -0.42 -0.66 -3.28
C LYS A 63 -0.88 -2.08 -2.96
N LEU A 64 -0.50 -3.05 -3.77
CA LEU A 64 -0.69 -4.45 -3.44
C LEU A 64 0.46 -4.95 -2.56
N CYS A 65 0.23 -6.01 -1.77
CA CYS A 65 1.29 -6.58 -0.94
C CYS A 65 2.44 -7.12 -1.81
N SER A 66 2.15 -7.57 -3.02
CA SER A 66 3.12 -8.01 -4.02
C SER A 66 3.98 -6.89 -4.63
N GLU A 67 3.55 -5.63 -4.51
CA GLU A 67 4.27 -4.47 -5.05
C GLU A 67 5.18 -3.78 -4.04
N VAL A 68 5.16 -4.23 -2.79
CA VAL A 68 5.91 -3.61 -1.70
C VAL A 68 6.74 -4.66 -0.98
N ASP A 69 7.86 -4.22 -0.44
CA ASP A 69 8.75 -4.99 0.41
C ASP A 69 8.64 -4.49 1.85
N VAL A 70 8.77 -5.41 2.81
CA VAL A 70 8.87 -5.02 4.23
C VAL A 70 10.23 -4.35 4.45
N ALA A 71 10.21 -3.17 5.07
CA ALA A 71 11.41 -2.39 5.34
C ALA A 71 12.29 -3.01 6.43
#